data_AF-A0A2E4HZ55-F1
#
_entry.id   AF-A0A2E4HZ55-F1
#
_cell.length_a   1.000
_cell.length_b   1.000
_cell.length_c   1.000
_cell.angle_alpha   90.00
_cell.angle_beta   90.00
_cell.angle_gamma   90.00
#
_symmetry.space_group_name_H-M   'P 1'
#
loop_
_entity.id
_entity.type
_entity.pdbx_description
1 polymer ?
#
loop_
_entity_poly.entity_id
_entity_poly.type
_entity_poly.pdbx_seq_one_letter_code
_entity_poly.pdbx_strand_id
1 'polypeptide(L)'
;MAKLKKIHVFFYAKLQATLMALLGLIAGIIYSLGGLLWELTAGIPLNLGTILAFLALLGMPALFAMVGFITGGISALLYNRATPWVEGIEIDPNHDIILQIEENNPG
;
A
#
# COMPACT_ATOMS: atom_id res chain seq x y z
N MET A 1 14.15 -6.36 25.74
CA MET A 1 13.59 -5.54 24.65
C MET A 1 14.45 -5.71 23.42
N ALA A 2 13.89 -6.15 22.30
CA ALA A 2 14.62 -6.36 21.07
C ALA A 2 14.47 -5.11 20.18
N LYS A 3 15.56 -4.49 19.72
CA LYS A 3 15.49 -3.33 18.83
C LYS A 3 15.51 -3.78 17.37
N LEU A 4 14.53 -3.36 16.56
CA LEU A 4 14.51 -3.67 15.13
C LEU A 4 15.49 -2.76 14.40
N LYS A 5 16.73 -3.24 14.22
CA LYS A 5 17.83 -2.44 13.65
C LYS A 5 17.84 -2.39 12.11
N LYS A 6 17.13 -3.30 11.44
CA LYS A 6 17.08 -3.37 9.97
C LYS A 6 15.72 -3.84 9.50
N ILE A 7 15.16 -3.14 8.52
CA ILE A 7 13.96 -3.56 7.79
C ILE A 7 14.42 -4.24 6.49
N HIS A 8 13.83 -5.38 6.16
CA HIS A 8 14.02 -6.00 4.86
C HIS A 8 13.40 -5.11 3.77
N VAL A 9 14.27 -4.42 3.02
CA VAL A 9 13.90 -3.47 1.96
C VAL A 9 12.91 -4.08 0.97
N PHE A 10 13.15 -5.32 0.55
CA PHE A 10 12.31 -6.00 -0.42
C PHE A 10 10.91 -6.33 0.12
N PHE A 11 10.83 -6.74 1.40
CA PHE A 11 9.55 -7.02 2.05
C PHE A 11 8.73 -5.73 2.18
N TYR A 12 9.35 -4.65 2.67
CA TYR A 12 8.68 -3.37 2.85
C TYR A 12 8.27 -2.73 1.51
N ALA A 13 9.12 -2.82 0.49
CA ALA A 13 8.77 -2.38 -0.87
C ALA A 13 7.56 -3.13 -1.43
N LYS A 14 7.46 -4.45 -1.25
CA LYS A 14 6.29 -5.23 -1.63
C LYS A 14 5.04 -4.84 -0.85
N LEU A 15 5.16 -4.65 0.47
CA LEU A 15 4.05 -4.21 1.31
C LEU A 15 3.51 -2.86 0.82
N GLN A 16 4.39 -1.89 0.63
CA GLN A 16 4.04 -0.55 0.14
C GLN A 16 3.42 -0.60 -1.27
N ALA A 17 3.95 -1.45 -2.16
CA ALA A 17 3.40 -1.67 -3.49
C ALA A 17 1.97 -2.20 -3.44
N THR A 18 1.68 -3.19 -2.59
CA THR A 18 0.33 -3.75 -2.43
C THR A 18 -0.65 -2.72 -1.88
N LEU A 19 -0.24 -1.96 -0.87
CA LEU A 19 -1.08 -0.89 -0.30
C LEU A 19 -1.39 0.19 -1.34
N MET A 20 -0.38 0.63 -2.09
CA MET A 20 -0.57 1.62 -3.16
C MET A 20 -1.39 1.04 -4.32
N ALA A 21 -1.23 -0.23 -4.68
CA ALA A 21 -2.04 -0.89 -5.71
C ALA A 21 -3.54 -0.85 -5.34
N LEU A 22 -3.87 -1.08 -4.07
CA LEU A 22 -5.24 -1.00 -3.57
C LEU A 22 -5.80 0.43 -3.70
N LEU A 23 -4.99 1.44 -3.36
CA LEU A 23 -5.37 2.85 -3.57
C LEU A 23 -5.55 3.17 -5.06
N GLY A 24 -4.66 2.65 -5.92
CA GLY A 24 -4.76 2.77 -7.37
C GLY A 24 -6.01 2.09 -7.93
N LEU A 25 -6.46 0.97 -7.34
CA LEU A 25 -7.71 0.32 -7.70
C LEU A 25 -8.92 1.17 -7.35
N ILE A 26 -8.94 1.75 -6.14
CA ILE A 26 -10.01 2.68 -5.74
C ILE A 26 -10.05 3.88 -6.70
N ALA A 27 -8.89 4.47 -7.02
CA ALA A 27 -8.79 5.56 -7.98
C ALA A 27 -9.26 5.14 -9.39
N GLY A 28 -8.88 3.95 -9.84
CA GLY A 28 -9.32 3.38 -11.12
C GLY A 28 -10.84 3.18 -11.19
N ILE A 29 -11.47 2.69 -10.11
CA ILE A 29 -12.93 2.55 -10.01
C ILE A 29 -13.62 3.91 -10.09
N ILE A 30 -13.13 4.91 -9.35
CA ILE A 30 -13.68 6.26 -9.39
C ILE A 30 -13.54 6.85 -10.79
N TYR A 31 -12.40 6.66 -11.45
CA TYR A 31 -12.16 7.16 -12.81
C TYR A 31 -13.04 6.48 -13.86
N SER A 32 -13.16 5.15 -13.82
CA SER A 32 -13.97 4.40 -14.78
C SER A 32 -15.45 4.71 -14.64
N LEU A 33 -15.97 4.72 -13.42
CA LEU A 33 -17.38 5.02 -13.14
C LEU A 33 -17.69 6.50 -13.35
N GLY A 34 -16.79 7.39 -12.93
CA GLY A 34 -16.92 8.83 -13.14
C GLY A 34 -16.94 9.19 -14.62
N GLY A 35 -16.05 8.59 -15.43
CA GLY A 35 -16.03 8.78 -16.88
C GLY A 35 -17.32 8.29 -17.55
N LEU A 36 -17.79 7.10 -17.19
CA LEU A 36 -19.04 6.55 -17.72
C LEU A 36 -20.26 7.42 -17.36
N LEU A 37 -20.38 7.82 -16.09
CA LEU A 37 -21.48 8.67 -15.62
C LEU A 37 -21.45 10.05 -16.28
N TRP A 38 -20.26 10.61 -16.47
CA TRP A 38 -20.10 11.89 -17.17
C TRP A 38 -20.63 11.81 -18.60
N GLU A 39 -20.23 10.79 -19.36
CA GLU A 39 -20.68 10.63 -20.73
C GLU A 39 -22.20 10.36 -20.82
N LEU A 40 -22.74 9.53 -19.93
CA LEU A 40 -24.19 9.27 -19.87
C LEU A 40 -25.00 10.54 -19.56
N THR A 41 -24.55 11.34 -18.59
CA THR A 41 -25.28 12.55 -18.16
C THR A 41 -25.12 13.71 -19.14
N ALA A 42 -23.97 13.80 -19.83
CA ALA A 42 -23.72 14.78 -20.87
C ALA A 42 -24.32 14.40 -22.24
N GLY A 43 -24.92 13.21 -22.38
CA GLY A 43 -25.45 12.70 -23.65
C GLY A 43 -24.37 12.44 -24.70
N ILE A 44 -23.12 12.24 -24.27
CA ILE A 44 -21.99 11.98 -25.15
C ILE A 44 -22.01 10.48 -25.52
N PRO A 45 -21.93 10.13 -26.81
CA PRO A 45 -21.85 8.74 -27.20
C PRO A 45 -20.58 8.08 -26.65
N LEU A 46 -20.72 6.84 -26.19
CA LEU A 46 -19.60 6.03 -25.71
C LEU A 46 -18.54 5.93 -26.79
N ASN A 47 -17.30 6.23 -26.43
CA ASN A 47 -16.20 6.37 -27.37
C ASN A 47 -14.91 5.71 -26.81
N LEU A 48 -13.79 5.92 -27.51
CA LEU A 48 -12.48 5.43 -27.10
C LEU A 48 -12.06 5.89 -25.70
N GLY A 49 -12.51 7.06 -25.26
CA GLY A 49 -12.33 7.60 -23.92
C GLY A 49 -12.97 6.73 -22.84
N THR A 50 -14.18 6.22 -23.07
CA THR A 50 -14.82 5.27 -22.13
C THR A 50 -13.99 4.00 -22.00
N ILE A 51 -13.50 3.45 -23.12
CA ILE A 51 -12.66 2.25 -23.12
C ILE A 51 -11.36 2.51 -22.34
N LEU A 52 -10.76 3.69 -22.52
CA LEU A 52 -9.59 4.14 -21.76
C LEU A 52 -9.89 4.30 -20.26
N ALA A 53 -11.08 4.79 -19.91
CA ALA A 53 -11.51 4.93 -18.53
C ALA A 53 -11.64 3.57 -17.83
N PHE A 54 -12.13 2.54 -18.52
CA PHE A 54 -12.14 1.17 -17.99
C PHE A 54 -10.75 0.53 -17.98
N LEU A 55 -9.87 0.85 -18.92
CA LEU A 55 -8.45 0.45 -18.87
C LEU A 55 -7.75 1.00 -17.61
N ALA A 56 -8.21 2.13 -17.07
CA ALA A 56 -7.69 2.67 -15.81
C ALA A 56 -7.90 1.73 -14.61
N LEU A 57 -8.88 0.81 -14.64
CA LEU A 57 -9.05 -0.23 -13.62
C LEU A 57 -7.86 -1.17 -13.52
N LEU A 58 -7.08 -1.32 -14.60
CA LEU A 58 -5.85 -2.11 -14.62
C LEU A 58 -4.61 -1.19 -14.57
N GLY A 59 -4.66 -0.07 -15.29
CA GLY A 59 -3.56 0.88 -15.39
C GLY A 59 -3.25 1.57 -14.06
N MET A 60 -4.24 2.10 -13.35
CA MET A 60 -4.03 2.83 -12.10
C MET A 60 -3.46 1.95 -10.98
N PRO A 61 -3.99 0.74 -10.69
CA PRO A 61 -3.35 -0.16 -9.73
C PRO A 61 -1.91 -0.48 -10.09
N ALA A 62 -1.62 -0.77 -11.35
CA ALA A 62 -0.27 -1.14 -11.79
C ALA A 62 0.72 0.03 -11.62
N LEU A 63 0.32 1.24 -12.03
CA LEU A 63 1.13 2.45 -11.86
C LEU A 63 1.36 2.76 -10.38
N PHE A 64 0.31 2.73 -9.56
CA PHE A 64 0.44 2.98 -8.12
C PHE A 64 1.27 1.90 -7.44
N ALA A 65 1.13 0.63 -7.82
CA ALA A 65 1.96 -0.46 -7.30
C ALA A 65 3.45 -0.21 -7.60
N MET A 66 3.78 0.23 -8.82
CA MET A 66 5.14 0.55 -9.22
C MET A 66 5.72 1.71 -8.42
N VAL A 67 4.95 2.80 -8.29
CA VAL A 67 5.36 3.95 -7.47
C VAL A 67 5.48 3.56 -6.00
N GLY A 68 4.56 2.76 -5.48
CA GLY A 68 4.59 2.22 -4.11
C GLY A 68 5.81 1.33 -3.86
N PHE A 69 6.19 0.50 -4.82
CA PHE A 69 7.38 -0.32 -4.73
C PHE A 69 8.66 0.52 -4.65
N ILE A 70 8.78 1.52 -5.54
CA ILE A 70 9.96 2.41 -5.58
C ILE A 70 10.03 3.24 -4.30
N THR A 71 8.94 3.89 -3.91
CA THR A 71 8.89 4.72 -2.70
C THR A 71 9.12 3.89 -1.44
N GLY A 72 8.53 2.70 -1.34
CA GLY A 72 8.76 1.77 -0.24
C GLY A 72 10.23 1.33 -0.16
N GLY A 73 10.83 0.98 -1.29
CA GLY A 73 12.26 0.64 -1.36
C GLY A 73 13.16 1.78 -0.88
N ILE A 74 12.91 3.00 -1.36
CA ILE A 74 13.65 4.20 -0.95
C ILE A 74 13.47 4.46 0.56
N SER A 75 12.24 4.41 1.06
CA SER A 75 11.93 4.60 2.48
C SER A 75 12.62 3.58 3.39
N ALA A 76 12.64 2.30 2.98
CA ALA A 76 13.33 1.27 3.76
C ALA A 76 14.85 1.43 3.73
N LEU A 77 15.43 1.88 2.60
CA LEU A 77 16.86 2.20 2.53
C LEU A 77 17.21 3.39 3.42
N LEU A 78 16.39 4.45 3.39
CA LEU A 78 16.54 5.61 4.27
C LEU A 78 16.44 5.21 5.74
N TYR A 79 15.45 4.39 6.09
CA TYR A 79 15.29 3.89 7.46
C TYR A 79 16.53 3.13 7.94
N ASN A 80 17.01 2.16 7.14
CA ASN A 80 18.19 1.35 7.47
C ASN A 80 19.46 2.21 7.63
N ARG A 81 19.53 3.34 6.93
CA ARG A 81 20.64 4.30 7.05
C ARG A 81 20.50 5.23 8.26
N ALA A 82 19.28 5.60 8.62
CA ALA A 82 18.97 6.47 9.76
C ALA A 82 18.93 5.72 11.10
N THR A 83 18.85 4.38 11.10
CA THR A 83 18.78 3.57 12.32
C THR A 83 19.90 3.81 13.35
N PRO A 84 21.16 4.14 12.98
CA PRO A 84 22.19 4.51 13.95
C PRO A 84 21.87 5.79 14.74
N TRP A 85 20.98 6.64 14.25
CA TRP A 85 20.68 7.95 14.83
C TRP A 85 19.38 7.98 15.63
N VAL A 86 18.43 7.09 15.33
CA VAL A 86 17.05 7.19 15.85
C VAL A 86 16.76 6.14 16.94
N GLU A 87 17.77 5.40 17.42
CA GLU A 87 17.60 4.24 18.31
C GLU A 87 16.43 3.35 17.82
N GLY A 88 16.69 2.54 16.77
CA GLY A 88 15.67 1.76 16.05
C GLY A 88 14.56 1.14 16.90
N ILE A 89 13.39 0.93 16.27
CA ILE A 89 12.10 0.64 16.93
C ILE A 89 12.25 -0.43 18.02
N GLU A 90 11.86 -0.07 19.25
CA GLU A 90 11.79 -1.01 20.36
C GLU A 90 10.61 -1.96 20.14
N ILE A 91 10.92 -3.25 20.03
CA ILE A 91 9.93 -4.32 20.03
C ILE A 91 10.01 -4.98 21.40
N ASP A 92 8.87 -5.12 22.06
CA ASP A 92 8.75 -5.97 23.24
C ASP A 92 8.48 -7.41 22.79
N PRO A 93 9.49 -8.31 22.84
CA PRO A 93 9.30 -9.69 22.42
C PRO A 93 8.43 -10.51 23.40
N ASN A 94 8.16 -9.98 24.60
CA ASN A 94 7.29 -10.66 25.57
C ASN A 94 5.81 -10.33 25.39
N HIS A 95 5.47 -9.35 24.54
CA HIS A 95 4.08 -8.97 24.31
C HIS A 95 3.26 -10.14 23.74
N ASP A 96 3.84 -10.89 22.79
CA ASP A 96 3.18 -12.07 22.19
C ASP A 96 3.02 -13.22 23.20
N ILE A 97 3.96 -13.36 24.14
CA ILE A 97 3.90 -14.38 25.20
C ILE A 97 2.80 -14.03 26.21
N ILE A 98 2.64 -12.75 26.56
CA ILE A 98 1.59 -12.29 27.47
C ILE A 98 0.21 -12.55 26.86
N LEU A 99 0.01 -12.24 25.57
CA LEU A 99 -1.24 -12.53 24.87
C LEU A 99 -1.55 -14.03 24.83
N GLN A 100 -0.55 -14.89 24.61
CA GLN A 100 -0.73 -16.35 24.65
C GLN A 100 -1.06 -16.88 26.05
N ILE A 101 -0.51 -16.27 27.11
CA ILE A 101 -0.81 -16.64 28.50
C ILE A 101 -2.23 -16.17 28.88
N GLU A 102 -2.63 -14.99 28.46
CA GLU A 102 -3.96 -14.42 28.72
C GLU A 102 -5.07 -15.14 27.92
N GLU A 103 -4.78 -15.56 26.69
CA GLU A 103 -5.68 -16.41 25.89
C GLU A 103 -5.83 -17.82 26.48
N ASN A 104 -4.76 -18.40 27.03
CA ASN A 104 -4.79 -19.76 27.63
C ASN A 104 -5.22 -19.79 29.10
N ASN A 105 -5.38 -18.65 29.76
CA ASN A 105 -5.91 -18.56 31.11
C ASN A 105 -6.93 -17.41 31.22
N PRO A 106 -8.12 -17.56 30.58
CA PRO A 106 -9.19 -16.61 30.75
C PRO A 106 -9.71 -16.76 32.19
N GLY A 107 -9.38 -15.78 33.03
CA GLY A 107 -9.97 -15.66 34.37
C GLY A 107 -11.48 -15.55 34.31
#